data_AF-A0A183HNR7-F1
#
_entry.id   AF-A0A183HNR7-F1
#
_cell.length_a   1.000
_cell.length_b   1.000
_cell.length_c   1.000
_cell.angle_alpha   90.00
_cell.angle_beta   90.00
_cell.angle_gamma   90.00
#
_symmetry.space_group_name_H-M   'P 1'
#
loop_
_entity.id
_entity.type
_entity.pdbx_description
1 polymer ?
#
loop_
_entity_poly.entity_id
_entity_poly.type
_entity_poly.pdbx_seq_one_letter_code
_entity_poly.pdbx_strand_id
1 'polypeptide(L)'
;MNEKPACLQKFFFSTGFRNAVQWSQRLDLLQEWRTIVARYSKFNVTVYEPFSMYADQLLTIVPVTKSTVIFAFVVMAIVLTTFTPSITTIVSSTLSILSINLGVLGSLSYWNIDLDPISMATILMAIGFSVDFIAHITYHYYKGQTGDKRERLKHALKSIAWPMTQAGISTILCLCVLGIIQAYMVKVFVKVVVLVVLLGLLHGLVILPVVFGAIPLRKRAIADIDKVSTTLTHQK
;
A
#
# COMPACT_ATOMS: atom_id res chain seq x y z
N MET A 1 -8.33 39.50 -60.31
CA MET A 1 -7.67 38.65 -59.28
C MET A 1 -8.51 38.76 -58.02
N ASN A 2 -9.30 37.72 -57.73
CA ASN A 2 -10.25 37.72 -56.62
C ASN A 2 -9.64 36.89 -55.48
N GLU A 3 -8.66 37.45 -54.77
CA GLU A 3 -8.08 36.83 -53.58
C GLU A 3 -9.10 36.92 -52.44
N LYS A 4 -9.98 35.93 -52.34
CA LYS A 4 -10.71 35.68 -51.09
C LYS A 4 -9.66 35.23 -50.07
N PRO A 5 -9.44 35.97 -48.96
CA PRO A 5 -8.49 35.52 -47.96
C PRO A 5 -8.93 34.15 -47.45
N ALA A 6 -8.02 33.18 -47.48
CA ALA A 6 -8.27 31.84 -46.96
C ALA A 6 -8.76 31.97 -45.51
N CYS A 7 -9.93 31.42 -45.20
CA CYS A 7 -10.46 31.38 -43.84
C CYS A 7 -9.40 30.82 -42.90
N LEU A 8 -8.99 31.60 -41.88
CA LEU A 8 -8.04 31.19 -40.86
C LEU A 8 -8.58 29.95 -40.12
N GLN A 9 -7.98 28.79 -40.38
CA GLN A 9 -8.45 27.51 -39.84
C GLN A 9 -7.99 27.29 -38.39
N LYS A 10 -6.75 27.68 -38.08
CA LYS A 10 -6.09 27.48 -36.79
C LYS A 10 -5.07 28.59 -36.56
N PHE A 11 -4.88 28.98 -35.31
CA PHE A 11 -3.81 29.88 -34.90
C PHE A 11 -3.29 29.44 -33.52
N PHE A 12 -2.04 29.79 -33.23
CA PHE A 12 -1.42 29.57 -31.93
C PHE A 12 -0.86 30.90 -31.45
N PHE A 13 -1.07 31.22 -30.18
CA PHE A 13 -0.41 32.33 -29.52
C PHE A 13 0.25 31.81 -28.26
N SER A 14 1.48 32.25 -28.02
CA SER A 14 2.23 31.89 -26.83
C SER A 14 2.17 33.04 -25.84
N THR A 15 1.89 32.72 -24.59
CA THR A 15 1.97 33.65 -23.46
C THR A 15 2.73 32.97 -22.33
N GLY A 16 3.32 33.76 -21.44
CA GLY A 16 4.13 33.27 -20.33
C GLY A 16 3.73 33.93 -19.02
N PHE A 17 3.94 33.21 -17.92
CA PHE A 17 3.77 33.71 -16.56
C PHE A 17 5.13 34.04 -15.94
N ARG A 18 5.15 34.92 -14.94
CA ARG A 18 6.33 35.24 -14.14
C ARG A 18 6.19 34.62 -12.74
N ASN A 19 7.32 34.25 -12.14
CA ASN A 19 7.43 33.81 -10.74
C ASN A 19 6.74 32.49 -10.35
N ALA A 20 6.41 31.59 -11.28
CA ALA A 20 5.89 30.24 -10.93
C ALA A 20 7.02 29.19 -10.94
N VAL A 21 7.73 29.08 -9.82
CA VAL A 21 8.84 28.14 -9.63
C VAL A 21 8.34 26.81 -9.08
N GLN A 22 7.33 26.82 -8.20
CA GLN A 22 6.76 25.62 -7.61
C GLN A 22 5.72 24.97 -8.53
N TRP A 23 5.63 23.63 -8.51
CA TRP A 23 4.67 22.87 -9.31
C TRP A 23 3.22 23.13 -8.91
N SER A 24 2.94 23.40 -7.64
CA SER A 24 1.62 23.82 -7.16
C SER A 24 1.16 25.12 -7.80
N GLN A 25 2.03 26.15 -7.82
CA GLN A 25 1.74 27.43 -8.46
C GLN A 25 1.50 27.29 -9.96
N ARG A 26 2.29 26.45 -10.64
CA ARG A 26 2.10 26.14 -12.06
C ARG A 26 0.78 25.43 -12.32
N LEU A 27 0.37 24.53 -11.43
CA LEU A 27 -0.93 23.87 -11.49
C LEU A 27 -2.08 24.88 -11.39
N ASP A 28 -2.02 25.80 -10.42
CA ASP A 28 -3.06 26.82 -10.23
C ASP A 28 -3.21 27.70 -11.49
N LEU A 29 -2.09 28.15 -12.07
CA LEU A 29 -2.09 28.92 -13.31
C LEU A 29 -2.64 28.13 -14.50
N LEU A 30 -2.29 26.85 -14.62
CA LEU A 30 -2.82 25.97 -15.67
C LEU A 30 -4.34 25.78 -15.52
N GLN A 31 -4.84 25.66 -14.29
CA GLN A 31 -6.29 25.59 -14.04
C GLN A 31 -7.00 26.90 -14.38
N GLU A 32 -6.39 28.04 -14.05
CA GLU A 32 -6.93 29.35 -14.41
C GLU A 32 -7.02 29.52 -15.92
N TRP A 33 -5.95 29.19 -16.66
CA TRP A 33 -5.94 29.23 -18.13
C TRP A 33 -6.99 28.32 -18.75
N ARG A 34 -7.14 27.10 -18.23
CA ARG A 34 -8.21 26.17 -18.66
C ARG A 34 -9.60 26.75 -18.39
N THR A 35 -9.78 27.44 -17.27
CA THR A 35 -11.05 28.09 -16.92
C THR A 35 -11.37 29.25 -17.85
N ILE A 36 -10.38 30.08 -18.19
CA ILE A 36 -10.53 31.17 -19.17
C ILE A 36 -10.92 30.60 -20.53
N VAL A 37 -10.19 29.58 -20.99
CA VAL A 37 -10.43 28.91 -22.26
C VAL A 37 -11.81 28.25 -22.31
N ALA A 38 -12.28 27.66 -21.20
CA ALA A 38 -13.60 27.05 -21.11
C ALA A 38 -14.75 28.05 -21.37
N ARG A 39 -14.55 29.36 -21.11
CA ARG A 39 -15.54 30.41 -21.44
C ARG A 39 -15.69 30.63 -22.95
N TYR A 40 -14.72 30.19 -23.74
CA TYR A 40 -14.64 30.37 -25.19
C TYR A 40 -14.80 29.03 -25.94
N SER A 41 -15.76 28.20 -25.52
CA SER A 41 -16.00 26.85 -26.06
C SER A 41 -16.24 26.81 -27.58
N LYS A 42 -16.76 27.89 -28.17
CA LYS A 42 -16.97 28.05 -29.63
C LYS A 42 -15.68 27.84 -30.44
N PHE A 43 -14.51 28.11 -29.86
CA PHE A 43 -13.23 28.08 -30.56
C PHE A 43 -12.41 26.80 -30.31
N ASN A 44 -12.92 25.86 -29.50
CA ASN A 44 -12.23 24.60 -29.14
C ASN A 44 -10.74 24.81 -28.77
N VAL A 45 -10.48 25.82 -27.94
CA VAL A 45 -9.12 26.20 -27.56
C VAL A 45 -8.57 25.16 -26.59
N THR A 46 -7.30 24.82 -26.74
CA THR A 46 -6.58 23.92 -25.83
C THR A 46 -5.37 24.65 -25.27
N VAL A 47 -5.12 24.46 -23.97
CA VAL A 47 -3.97 25.03 -23.28
C VAL A 47 -2.83 24.01 -23.33
N TYR A 48 -1.70 24.40 -23.90
CA TYR A 48 -0.49 23.57 -23.95
C TYR A 48 0.64 24.25 -23.16
N GLU A 49 1.22 23.53 -22.21
CA GLU A 49 2.43 23.92 -21.49
C GLU A 49 3.36 22.70 -21.49
N PRO A 50 4.66 22.86 -21.78
CA PRO A 50 5.58 21.72 -22.00
C PRO A 50 5.65 20.69 -20.85
N PHE A 51 5.34 21.09 -19.63
CA PHE A 51 5.42 20.26 -18.42
C PHE A 51 4.06 20.06 -17.74
N SER A 52 2.95 20.30 -18.47
CA SER A 52 1.59 20.23 -17.91
C SER A 52 1.27 18.86 -17.33
N MET A 53 1.90 17.80 -17.84
CA MET A 53 1.76 16.43 -17.33
C MET A 53 2.12 16.32 -15.83
N TYR A 54 3.18 17.00 -15.38
CA TYR A 54 3.60 16.95 -13.97
C TYR A 54 2.62 17.71 -13.07
N ALA A 55 2.10 18.84 -13.53
CA ALA A 55 1.08 19.61 -12.82
C ALA A 55 -0.24 18.82 -12.73
N ASP A 56 -0.69 18.22 -13.83
CA ASP A 56 -1.90 17.40 -13.87
C ASP A 56 -1.81 16.17 -12.95
N GLN A 57 -0.59 15.64 -12.77
CA GLN A 57 -0.35 14.54 -11.84
C GLN A 57 -0.60 14.93 -10.39
N LEU A 58 -0.29 16.17 -9.98
CA LEU A 58 -0.54 16.66 -8.61
C LEU A 58 -2.03 16.64 -8.23
N LEU A 59 -2.92 16.88 -9.19
CA LEU A 59 -4.37 16.77 -8.97
C LEU A 59 -4.82 15.33 -8.68
N THR A 60 -4.08 14.36 -9.20
CA THR A 60 -4.49 12.95 -9.20
C THR A 60 -3.82 12.16 -8.08
N ILE A 61 -2.63 12.56 -7.61
CA ILE A 61 -1.85 11.81 -6.61
C ILE A 61 -2.63 11.57 -5.31
N VAL A 62 -3.19 12.61 -4.69
CA VAL A 62 -3.91 12.48 -3.41
C VAL A 62 -5.16 11.60 -3.53
N PRO A 63 -6.11 11.85 -4.47
CA PRO A 63 -7.32 11.03 -4.57
C PRO A 63 -7.04 9.57 -4.96
N VAL A 64 -6.06 9.33 -5.84
CA VAL A 64 -5.66 7.97 -6.22
C VAL A 64 -4.97 7.25 -5.08
N THR A 65 -4.05 7.91 -4.37
CA THR A 65 -3.39 7.32 -3.19
C THR A 65 -4.43 6.91 -2.15
N LYS A 66 -5.36 7.80 -1.80
CA LYS A 66 -6.43 7.50 -0.83
C LYS A 66 -7.26 6.30 -1.27
N SER A 67 -7.72 6.29 -2.52
CA SER A 67 -8.57 5.21 -3.04
C SER A 67 -7.85 3.86 -3.11
N THR A 68 -6.60 3.86 -3.57
CA THR A 68 -5.78 2.63 -3.70
C THR A 68 -5.39 2.07 -2.33
N VAL A 69 -5.03 2.90 -1.37
CA VAL A 69 -4.72 2.48 0.00
C VAL A 69 -5.95 1.85 0.67
N ILE A 70 -7.12 2.51 0.60
CA ILE A 70 -8.37 1.96 1.16
C ILE A 70 -8.71 0.63 0.51
N PHE A 71 -8.67 0.58 -0.83
CA PHE A 71 -8.95 -0.65 -1.56
C PHE A 71 -7.98 -1.78 -1.20
N ALA A 72 -6.69 -1.48 -1.07
CA ALA A 72 -5.70 -2.44 -0.63
C ALA A 72 -6.04 -3.00 0.76
N PHE A 73 -6.36 -2.16 1.76
CA PHE A 73 -6.77 -2.64 3.08
C PHE A 73 -8.01 -3.54 3.05
N VAL A 74 -9.02 -3.18 2.23
CA VAL A 74 -10.23 -3.99 2.08
C VAL A 74 -9.91 -5.36 1.49
N VAL A 75 -9.12 -5.40 0.41
CA VAL A 75 -8.69 -6.66 -0.22
C VAL A 75 -7.91 -7.52 0.78
N MET A 76 -7.01 -6.93 1.57
CA MET A 76 -6.23 -7.66 2.57
C MET A 76 -7.11 -8.23 3.68
N ALA A 77 -8.12 -7.49 4.15
CA ALA A 77 -9.07 -8.00 5.13
C ALA A 77 -9.87 -9.20 4.58
N ILE A 78 -10.27 -9.15 3.30
CA ILE A 78 -10.94 -10.27 2.62
C ILE A 78 -10.03 -11.48 2.54
N VAL A 79 -8.79 -11.30 2.07
CA VAL A 79 -7.79 -12.38 1.94
C VAL A 79 -7.54 -13.04 3.31
N LEU A 80 -7.26 -12.27 4.36
CA LEU A 80 -7.03 -12.81 5.70
C LEU A 80 -8.24 -13.59 6.25
N THR A 81 -9.45 -13.10 5.98
CA THR A 81 -10.69 -13.77 6.38
C THR A 81 -10.85 -15.11 5.67
N THR A 82 -10.54 -15.19 4.37
CA THR A 82 -10.63 -16.42 3.58
C THR A 82 -9.60 -17.46 4.02
N PHE A 83 -8.35 -17.07 4.27
CA PHE A 83 -7.28 -18.02 4.65
C PHE A 83 -7.38 -18.48 6.11
N THR A 84 -7.82 -17.62 7.02
CA THR A 84 -7.78 -17.86 8.47
C THR A 84 -9.10 -17.42 9.13
N PRO A 85 -10.19 -18.20 8.99
CA PRO A 85 -11.55 -17.78 9.37
C PRO A 85 -11.81 -17.86 10.90
N SER A 86 -10.99 -17.16 11.69
CA SER A 86 -11.23 -16.91 13.11
C SER A 86 -11.24 -15.41 13.38
N ILE A 87 -12.26 -14.94 14.10
CA ILE A 87 -12.45 -13.50 14.39
C ILE A 87 -11.25 -12.93 15.15
N THR A 88 -10.73 -13.68 16.12
CA THR A 88 -9.57 -13.27 16.91
C THR A 88 -8.34 -13.03 16.04
N THR A 89 -8.06 -13.94 15.10
CA THR A 89 -6.90 -13.82 14.21
C THR A 89 -7.09 -12.71 13.18
N ILE A 90 -8.30 -12.53 12.65
CA ILE A 90 -8.61 -11.48 11.69
C ILE A 90 -8.40 -10.10 12.35
N VAL A 91 -9.02 -9.86 13.51
CA VAL A 91 -8.93 -8.55 14.18
C VAL A 91 -7.49 -8.21 14.57
N SER A 92 -6.77 -9.14 15.20
CA SER A 92 -5.37 -8.92 15.61
C SER A 92 -4.42 -8.74 14.42
N SER A 93 -4.62 -9.49 13.33
CA SER A 93 -3.82 -9.35 12.11
C SER A 93 -4.09 -8.01 11.43
N THR A 94 -5.35 -7.63 11.26
CA THR A 94 -5.73 -6.34 10.65
C THR A 94 -5.20 -5.16 11.46
N LEU A 95 -5.29 -5.21 12.80
CA LEU A 95 -4.73 -4.17 13.67
C LEU A 95 -3.19 -4.09 13.55
N SER A 96 -2.51 -5.23 13.45
CA SER A 96 -1.06 -5.26 13.26
C SER A 96 -0.65 -4.67 11.92
N ILE A 97 -1.35 -5.02 10.84
CA ILE A 97 -1.12 -4.46 9.50
C ILE A 97 -1.39 -2.95 9.50
N LEU A 98 -2.47 -2.50 10.12
CA LEU A 98 -2.78 -1.08 10.25
C LEU A 98 -1.68 -0.35 11.03
N SER A 99 -1.18 -0.93 12.12
CA SER A 99 -0.09 -0.34 12.91
C SER A 99 1.21 -0.21 12.12
N ILE A 100 1.61 -1.24 11.35
CA ILE A 100 2.79 -1.18 10.48
C ILE A 100 2.65 -0.04 9.47
N ASN A 101 1.51 0.02 8.78
CA ASN A 101 1.28 1.02 7.74
C ASN A 101 1.17 2.44 8.29
N LEU A 102 0.56 2.62 9.46
CA LEU A 102 0.59 3.91 10.18
C LEU A 102 2.01 4.29 10.57
N GLY A 103 2.84 3.33 11.00
CA GLY A 103 4.25 3.55 11.28
C GLY A 103 5.04 4.00 10.04
N VAL A 104 4.77 3.40 8.88
CA VAL A 104 5.38 3.79 7.59
C VAL A 104 4.94 5.19 7.18
N LEU A 105 3.64 5.48 7.19
CA LEU A 105 3.10 6.80 6.85
C LEU A 105 3.59 7.89 7.82
N GLY A 106 3.63 7.58 9.12
CA GLY A 106 4.16 8.48 10.14
C GLY A 106 5.65 8.77 9.94
N SER A 107 6.44 7.76 9.54
CA SER A 107 7.87 7.93 9.26
C SER A 107 8.12 8.73 7.99
N LEU A 108 7.31 8.54 6.95
CA LEU A 108 7.34 9.37 5.73
C LEU A 108 7.09 10.85 6.06
N SER A 109 6.08 11.12 6.90
CA SER A 109 5.79 12.47 7.40
C SER A 109 6.95 13.02 8.25
N TYR A 110 7.52 12.22 9.15
CA TYR A 110 8.66 12.62 9.97
C TYR A 110 9.91 12.96 9.13
N TRP A 111 10.14 12.25 8.03
CA TRP A 111 11.24 12.52 7.11
C TRP A 111 10.96 13.63 6.10
N ASN A 112 9.82 14.32 6.19
CA ASN A 112 9.38 15.35 5.25
C ASN A 112 9.46 14.88 3.79
N ILE A 113 9.00 13.66 3.52
CA ILE A 113 8.90 13.12 2.16
C ILE A 113 7.53 13.51 1.60
N ASP A 114 7.54 14.27 0.50
CA ASP A 114 6.32 14.70 -0.18
C ASP A 114 5.57 13.52 -0.79
N LEU A 115 4.24 13.62 -0.83
CA LEU A 115 3.41 12.62 -1.49
C LEU A 115 3.48 12.82 -3.01
N ASP A 116 4.27 11.96 -3.64
CA ASP A 116 4.55 11.88 -5.05
C ASP A 116 4.26 10.45 -5.58
N PRO A 117 4.36 10.18 -6.88
CA PRO A 117 4.03 8.86 -7.44
C PRO A 117 4.94 7.75 -6.90
N ILE A 118 6.18 8.10 -6.55
CA ILE A 118 7.17 7.15 -6.02
C ILE A 118 6.81 6.77 -4.58
N SER A 119 6.57 7.75 -3.71
CA SER A 119 6.13 7.51 -2.34
C SER A 119 4.78 6.78 -2.31
N MET A 120 3.83 7.12 -3.18
CA MET A 120 2.59 6.37 -3.37
C MET A 120 2.86 4.89 -3.67
N ALA A 121 3.75 4.58 -4.62
CA ALA A 121 4.13 3.21 -4.94
C ALA A 121 4.80 2.50 -3.74
N THR A 122 5.66 3.22 -2.99
CA THR A 122 6.31 2.64 -1.81
C THR A 122 5.35 2.38 -0.66
N ILE A 123 4.31 3.20 -0.47
CA ILE A 123 3.25 2.96 0.51
C ILE A 123 2.47 1.69 0.13
N LEU A 124 2.11 1.53 -1.14
CA LEU A 124 1.37 0.35 -1.60
C LEU A 124 2.21 -0.93 -1.45
N MET A 125 3.50 -0.87 -1.79
CA MET A 125 4.44 -1.95 -1.52
C MET A 125 4.54 -2.27 -0.02
N ALA A 126 4.59 -1.25 0.84
CA ALA A 126 4.62 -1.46 2.28
C ALA A 126 3.37 -2.18 2.81
N ILE A 127 2.18 -1.85 2.28
CA ILE A 127 0.95 -2.60 2.59
C ILE A 127 1.12 -4.07 2.20
N GLY A 128 1.62 -4.35 1.00
CA GLY A 128 1.89 -5.71 0.52
C GLY A 128 2.84 -6.50 1.42
N PHE A 129 4.02 -5.94 1.72
CA PHE A 129 5.00 -6.58 2.60
C PHE A 129 4.47 -6.78 4.02
N SER A 130 3.74 -5.80 4.57
CA SER A 130 3.18 -5.93 5.91
C SER A 130 2.23 -7.12 6.03
N VAL A 131 1.45 -7.42 4.99
CA VAL A 131 0.52 -8.56 5.00
C VAL A 131 1.25 -9.88 4.91
N ASP A 132 2.34 -9.95 4.14
CA ASP A 132 3.13 -11.18 3.97
C ASP A 132 3.64 -11.72 5.33
N PHE A 133 4.30 -10.87 6.10
CA PHE A 133 4.80 -11.23 7.44
C PHE A 133 3.68 -11.69 8.38
N ILE A 134 2.55 -10.99 8.37
CA ILE A 134 1.43 -11.22 9.27
C ILE A 134 0.65 -12.47 8.86
N ALA A 135 0.43 -12.69 7.57
CA ALA A 135 -0.30 -13.85 7.05
C ALA A 135 0.46 -15.15 7.35
N HIS A 136 1.78 -15.17 7.21
CA HIS A 136 2.59 -16.36 7.50
C HIS A 136 2.45 -16.82 8.96
N ILE A 137 2.63 -15.94 9.94
CA ILE A 137 2.48 -16.32 11.36
C ILE A 137 1.03 -16.70 11.68
N THR A 138 0.06 -15.92 11.20
CA THR A 138 -1.36 -16.12 11.50
C THR A 138 -1.86 -17.44 10.93
N TYR A 139 -1.48 -17.78 9.69
CA TYR A 139 -1.85 -19.03 9.04
C TYR A 139 -1.27 -20.24 9.76
N HIS A 140 0.04 -20.23 10.09
CA HIS A 140 0.68 -21.33 10.81
C HIS A 140 0.12 -21.50 12.22
N TYR A 141 -0.19 -20.41 12.92
CA TYR A 141 -0.84 -20.46 14.22
C TYR A 141 -2.25 -21.04 14.13
N TYR A 142 -3.03 -20.69 13.10
CA TYR A 142 -4.38 -21.22 12.91
C TYR A 142 -4.40 -22.70 12.51
N LYS A 143 -3.50 -23.10 11.60
CA LYS A 143 -3.36 -24.50 11.13
C LYS A 143 -2.92 -25.46 12.23
N GLY A 144 -2.22 -24.97 13.26
CA GLY A 144 -1.78 -25.80 14.36
C GLY A 144 -2.94 -26.56 15.04
N GLN A 145 -2.73 -27.86 15.22
CA GLN A 145 -3.75 -28.81 15.69
C GLN A 145 -3.71 -29.03 17.21
N THR A 146 -2.70 -28.52 17.89
CA THR A 146 -2.55 -28.63 19.35
C THR A 146 -3.63 -27.83 20.09
N GLY A 147 -4.18 -28.46 21.14
CA GLY A 147 -5.20 -27.85 22.00
C GLY A 147 -4.64 -26.75 22.90
N ASP A 148 -3.37 -26.86 23.31
CA ASP A 148 -2.69 -25.80 24.05
C ASP A 148 -2.24 -24.66 23.12
N LYS A 149 -2.61 -23.42 23.50
CA LYS A 149 -2.29 -22.20 22.74
C LYS A 149 -0.80 -21.96 22.71
N ARG A 150 -0.09 -22.21 23.82
CA ARG A 150 1.35 -21.95 23.92
C ARG A 150 2.14 -22.94 23.07
N GLU A 151 1.80 -24.21 23.14
CA GLU A 151 2.41 -25.23 22.29
C GLU A 151 2.15 -24.95 20.80
N ARG A 152 0.91 -24.58 20.44
CA ARG A 152 0.57 -24.21 19.07
C ARG A 152 1.37 -23.02 18.56
N LEU A 153 1.50 -21.98 19.38
CA LEU A 153 2.29 -20.79 19.04
C LEU A 153 3.79 -21.13 18.93
N LYS A 154 4.32 -21.92 19.85
CA LYS A 154 5.71 -22.40 19.82
C LYS A 154 6.00 -23.17 18.54
N HIS A 155 5.08 -24.05 18.11
CA HIS A 155 5.22 -24.79 16.86
C HIS A 155 5.20 -23.83 15.65
N ALA A 156 4.25 -22.90 15.59
CA ALA A 156 4.16 -21.92 14.51
C ALA A 156 5.44 -21.09 14.39
N LEU A 157 5.92 -20.53 15.51
CA LEU A 157 7.17 -19.76 15.56
C LEU A 157 8.38 -20.59 15.15
N LYS A 158 8.50 -21.83 15.62
CA LYS A 158 9.62 -22.71 15.24
C LYS A 158 9.66 -22.97 13.73
N SER A 159 8.50 -23.05 13.08
CA SER A 159 8.42 -23.24 11.63
C SER A 159 8.72 -21.98 10.82
N ILE A 160 8.29 -20.80 11.30
CA ILE A 160 8.31 -19.58 10.48
C ILE A 160 9.39 -18.55 10.87
N ALA A 161 9.91 -18.58 12.10
CA ALA A 161 10.82 -17.54 12.57
C ALA A 161 12.12 -17.46 11.78
N TRP A 162 12.73 -18.62 11.48
CA TRP A 162 13.98 -18.67 10.72
C TRP A 162 13.79 -18.28 9.24
N PRO A 163 12.85 -18.88 8.48
CA PRO A 163 12.57 -18.44 7.11
C PRO A 163 12.24 -16.95 6.99
N MET A 164 11.41 -16.44 7.90
CA MET A 164 10.95 -15.05 7.82
C MET A 164 12.07 -14.05 8.13
N THR A 165 12.92 -14.36 9.12
CA THR A 165 14.12 -13.55 9.42
C THR A 165 15.09 -13.57 8.24
N GLN A 166 15.32 -14.73 7.62
CA GLN A 166 16.21 -14.86 6.47
C GLN A 166 15.67 -14.09 5.25
N ALA A 167 14.36 -14.11 5.00
CA ALA A 167 13.71 -13.29 3.99
C ALA A 167 13.91 -11.78 4.24
N GLY A 168 13.72 -11.33 5.49
CA GLY A 168 13.95 -9.93 5.87
C GLY A 168 15.40 -9.48 5.70
N ILE A 169 16.37 -10.28 6.17
CA ILE A 169 17.80 -9.99 6.03
C ILE A 169 18.19 -9.95 4.55
N SER A 170 17.75 -10.91 3.75
CA SER A 170 18.07 -10.94 2.31
C SER A 170 17.53 -9.72 1.57
N THR A 171 16.33 -9.24 1.94
CA THR A 171 15.73 -8.03 1.39
C THR A 171 16.57 -6.81 1.74
N ILE A 172 16.99 -6.67 2.99
CA ILE A 172 17.84 -5.55 3.43
C ILE A 172 19.20 -5.59 2.72
N LEU A 173 19.83 -6.77 2.62
CA LEU A 173 21.10 -6.93 1.91
C LEU A 173 21.01 -6.57 0.42
N CYS A 174 19.92 -6.94 -0.24
CA CYS A 174 19.65 -6.55 -1.62
C CYS A 174 19.60 -5.02 -1.78
N LEU A 175 18.97 -4.33 -0.83
CA LEU A 175 18.84 -2.87 -0.85
C LEU A 175 20.12 -2.13 -0.50
N CYS A 176 21.08 -2.76 0.17
CA CYS A 176 22.39 -2.15 0.44
C CYS A 176 23.08 -1.71 -0.86
N VAL A 177 22.93 -2.49 -1.94
CA VAL A 177 23.47 -2.15 -3.27
C VAL A 177 22.79 -0.90 -3.85
N LEU A 178 21.46 -0.80 -3.70
CA LEU A 178 20.69 0.36 -4.14
C LEU A 178 21.01 1.61 -3.31
N GLY A 179 21.36 1.44 -2.03
CA GLY A 179 21.71 2.53 -1.12
C GLY A 179 22.92 3.36 -1.55
N ILE A 180 23.77 2.84 -2.44
CA ILE A 180 24.93 3.55 -3.01
C ILE A 180 24.47 4.65 -3.98
N ILE A 181 23.30 4.51 -4.60
CA ILE A 181 22.80 5.42 -5.62
C ILE A 181 22.24 6.69 -4.95
N GLN A 182 22.81 7.85 -5.31
CA GLN A 182 22.43 9.14 -4.73
C GLN A 182 21.16 9.77 -5.33
N ALA A 183 20.22 8.96 -5.83
CA ALA A 183 18.96 9.44 -6.38
C ALA A 183 17.86 9.53 -5.29
N TYR A 184 17.09 10.61 -5.28
CA TYR A 184 15.97 10.80 -4.33
C TYR A 184 15.01 9.61 -4.31
N MET A 185 14.58 9.15 -5.49
CA MET A 185 13.63 8.03 -5.63
C MET A 185 14.16 6.76 -4.95
N VAL A 186 15.45 6.47 -5.13
CA VAL A 186 16.10 5.29 -4.56
C VAL A 186 16.22 5.43 -3.04
N LYS A 187 16.58 6.62 -2.53
CA LYS A 187 16.66 6.88 -1.09
C LYS A 187 15.30 6.69 -0.40
N VAL A 188 14.22 7.21 -0.98
CA VAL A 188 12.85 7.03 -0.43
C VAL A 188 12.48 5.54 -0.44
N PHE A 189 12.70 4.86 -1.56
CA PHE A 189 12.44 3.43 -1.69
C PHE A 189 13.19 2.60 -0.62
N VAL A 190 14.51 2.78 -0.50
CA VAL A 190 15.33 2.04 0.48
C VAL A 190 14.86 2.32 1.91
N LYS A 191 14.60 3.59 2.27
CA LYS A 191 14.11 3.95 3.61
C LYS A 191 12.78 3.24 3.95
N VAL A 192 11.82 3.27 3.03
CA VAL A 192 10.49 2.68 3.26
C VAL A 192 10.57 1.16 3.34
N VAL A 193 11.34 0.50 2.46
CA VAL A 193 11.44 -0.97 2.49
C VAL A 193 12.17 -1.45 3.75
N VAL A 194 13.28 -0.81 4.13
CA VAL A 194 13.97 -1.17 5.37
C VAL A 194 13.03 -1.00 6.57
N LEU A 195 12.29 0.11 6.62
CA LEU A 195 11.33 0.37 7.69
C LEU A 195 10.22 -0.69 7.75
N VAL A 196 9.57 -1.02 6.63
CA VAL A 196 8.47 -1.98 6.63
C VAL A 196 8.95 -3.40 6.93
N VAL A 197 10.15 -3.79 6.49
CA VAL A 197 10.74 -5.09 6.85
C VAL A 197 11.00 -5.17 8.35
N LEU A 198 11.59 -4.13 8.96
CA LEU A 198 11.83 -4.10 10.40
C LEU A 198 10.53 -4.13 11.21
N LEU A 199 9.56 -3.29 10.84
CA LEU A 199 8.24 -3.26 11.51
C LEU A 199 7.47 -4.56 11.29
N GLY A 200 7.56 -5.16 10.10
CA GLY A 200 6.92 -6.43 9.75
C GLY A 200 7.50 -7.61 10.52
N LEU A 201 8.83 -7.71 10.63
CA LEU A 201 9.49 -8.70 11.48
C LEU A 201 9.13 -8.52 12.95
N LEU A 202 9.14 -7.29 13.46
CA LEU A 202 8.75 -6.98 14.83
C LEU A 202 7.30 -7.40 15.11
N HIS A 203 6.37 -7.06 14.23
CA HIS A 203 4.97 -7.42 14.42
C HIS A 203 4.73 -8.93 14.26
N GLY A 204 5.34 -9.55 13.24
CA GLY A 204 5.15 -10.96 12.93
C GLY A 204 5.82 -11.92 13.92
N LEU A 205 6.99 -11.58 14.46
CA LEU A 205 7.76 -12.45 15.36
C LEU A 205 7.61 -12.13 16.84
N VAL A 206 7.19 -10.90 17.19
CA VAL A 206 7.11 -10.48 18.60
C VAL A 206 5.68 -10.11 18.97
N ILE A 207 5.10 -9.10 18.32
CA ILE A 207 3.81 -8.53 18.76
C ILE A 207 2.67 -9.54 18.59
N LEU A 208 2.50 -10.12 17.40
CA LEU A 208 1.42 -11.08 17.15
C LEU A 208 1.52 -12.33 18.02
N PRO A 209 2.69 -12.98 18.20
CA PRO A 209 2.83 -14.07 19.15
C PRO A 209 2.40 -13.72 20.57
N VAL A 210 2.77 -12.55 21.07
CA VAL A 210 2.34 -12.09 22.40
C VAL A 210 0.81 -11.92 22.45
N VAL A 211 0.22 -11.29 21.42
CA VAL A 211 -1.23 -11.10 21.31
C VAL A 211 -1.97 -12.45 21.23
N PHE A 212 -1.47 -13.40 20.45
CA PHE A 212 -2.03 -14.74 20.32
C PHE A 212 -1.90 -15.59 21.59
N GLY A 213 -0.84 -15.38 22.36
CA GLY A 213 -0.67 -15.99 23.68
C GLY A 213 -1.65 -15.43 24.72
N ALA A 214 -1.97 -14.14 24.64
CA ALA A 214 -2.90 -13.47 25.55
C ALA A 214 -4.37 -13.75 25.23
N ILE A 215 -4.76 -13.77 23.94
CA ILE A 215 -6.16 -13.86 23.54
C ILE A 215 -6.54 -15.32 23.19
N PRO A 216 -7.64 -15.86 23.74
CA PRO A 216 -8.14 -17.18 23.32
C PRO A 216 -8.52 -17.19 21.83
N LEU A 217 -7.95 -18.14 21.07
CA LEU A 217 -8.50 -18.47 19.76
C LEU A 217 -9.81 -19.21 19.94
N ARG A 218 -10.90 -18.56 19.56
CA ARG A 218 -12.16 -19.23 19.27
C ARG A 218 -12.13 -19.67 17.81
N LYS A 219 -11.74 -20.91 17.55
CA LYS A 219 -11.95 -21.50 16.21
C LYS A 219 -13.46 -21.56 15.98
N ARG A 220 -13.95 -20.97 14.88
CA ARG A 220 -15.36 -21.11 14.50
C ARG A 220 -15.60 -22.60 14.26
N ALA A 221 -16.64 -23.16 14.88
CA ALA A 221 -16.96 -24.58 14.78
C ALA A 221 -17.36 -24.95 13.34
N ILE A 222 -16.39 -25.21 12.48
CA ILE A 222 -16.54 -26.04 11.27
C ILE A 222 -16.13 -27.49 11.62
N ALA A 223 -15.94 -27.80 12.91
CA ALA A 223 -15.67 -29.15 13.39
C ALA A 223 -16.95 -29.98 13.62
N ASP A 224 -18.14 -29.37 13.59
CA ASP A 224 -19.39 -30.11 13.80
C ASP A 224 -19.89 -30.85 12.54
N ILE A 225 -19.47 -30.44 11.34
CA ILE A 225 -19.83 -31.16 10.11
C ILE A 225 -19.00 -32.45 9.99
N ASP A 226 -17.71 -32.40 10.38
CA ASP A 226 -16.84 -33.57 10.38
C ASP A 226 -17.19 -34.56 11.50
N LYS A 227 -17.53 -34.07 12.70
CA LYS A 227 -18.00 -34.93 13.80
C LYS A 227 -19.35 -35.58 13.50
N VAL A 228 -20.28 -34.86 12.86
CA VAL A 228 -21.55 -35.45 12.41
C VAL A 228 -21.32 -36.51 11.33
N SER A 229 -20.41 -36.29 10.38
CA SER A 229 -20.08 -37.29 9.34
C SER A 229 -19.37 -38.54 9.89
N THR A 230 -18.48 -38.40 10.89
CA THR A 230 -17.83 -39.55 11.54
C THR A 230 -18.77 -40.32 12.47
N THR A 231 -19.78 -39.67 13.05
CA THR A 231 -20.78 -40.35 13.89
C THR A 231 -21.79 -41.12 13.02
N LEU A 232 -22.13 -40.61 11.83
CA LEU A 232 -23.04 -41.28 10.89
C LEU A 232 -22.41 -42.48 10.17
N THR A 233 -21.08 -42.55 10.08
CA THR A 233 -20.37 -43.71 9.50
C THR A 233 -20.13 -44.84 10.50
N HIS A 234 -20.28 -44.60 11.81
CA HIS A 234 -20.19 -45.62 12.86
C HIS A 234 -21.55 -46.23 13.25
N GLN A 235 -22.66 -45.74 12.70
CA GLN A 235 -24.01 -46.28 12.90
C GLN A 235 -24.56 -47.07 11.69
N LYS A 236 -23.70 -47.46 10.75
CA LYS A 236 -24.02 -48.38 9.65
C LYS A 236 -23.09 -49.58 9.69
#